data_AF-A0A7V5V838-F1
#
_entry.id   AF-A0A7V5V838-F1
#
_cell.length_a   1.000
_cell.length_b   1.000
_cell.length_c   1.000
_cell.angle_alpha   90.00
_cell.angle_beta   90.00
_cell.angle_gamma   90.00
#
_symmetry.space_group_name_H-M   'P 1'
#
loop_
_entity.id
_entity.type
_entity.pdbx_description
1 polymer ?
#
loop_
_entity_poly.entity_id
_entity_poly.type
_entity_poly.pdbx_seq_one_letter_code
_entity_poly.pdbx_strand_id
1 'polypeptide(L)'
;MLRQSNSKSIRREVTFLVITSVLFSLACMGVLQYLSELKLLERSLVDTANASLQPIRFLAAGSINGGNVMKLKNKTARELYKANSDLLYLKMSGTSKGTPKTEFFDAIPPQYIEYTYVKEGITDDDIDTFSGAFRSGGLSAKDEGYSLDGERYLLYIKKKLDIPNGGELTAVYSARAIEGTWLKVLKRIAIVAVVISLISGLIAVYRTNRLVRPVIEVSRQISYTTETLDLGSSTVKVDADNEIGSLANSFNDFVHKLNKAIWAFKDHCEYVGKAISTLSASTEEMLARINEQSQKMGEVAAAAEQSRATIEETAKSSNSTASSAEVVLENVSKGTRIVDDSKAEMDLIAKEVSSTASLMEELGKGSDKIGDIILVINDIAEQTNLLALNAAIEAARAGEQGRGFAVVADEVRKLAERTSQSTKEISSMIASIQANIAEAIEAMEGARTHVEGGVVKTNLAGEALGEIEKLVKEITSMNIQVAAATDEQAATTKEIYENIQRAFETTEAVKESTLAMYESFKELDSMSEKLNREVEQFKLNGRVKEVAAMPASPPPGKPEARAAVM
;
A
#
# COMPACT_ATOMS: atom_id res chain seq x y z
N MET A 1 7.46 -7.11 -42.95
CA MET A 1 7.25 -7.67 -44.32
C MET A 1 6.05 -8.62 -44.45
N LEU A 2 5.68 -9.43 -43.45
CA LEU A 2 4.54 -10.36 -43.54
C LEU A 2 3.14 -9.69 -43.67
N ARG A 3 2.94 -8.46 -43.15
CA ARG A 3 1.63 -7.74 -43.19
C ARG A 3 1.25 -7.13 -44.54
N GLN A 4 2.22 -6.78 -45.40
CA GLN A 4 1.91 -6.31 -46.76
C GLN A 4 1.41 -7.45 -47.67
N SER A 5 1.67 -8.71 -47.31
CA SER A 5 1.26 -9.88 -48.08
C SER A 5 -0.25 -10.12 -48.00
N ASN A 6 -0.85 -10.06 -46.81
CA ASN A 6 -2.29 -10.36 -46.63
C ASN A 6 -3.22 -9.31 -47.24
N SER A 7 -2.85 -8.02 -47.20
CA SER A 7 -3.63 -6.96 -47.86
C SER A 7 -3.65 -7.13 -49.38
N LYS A 8 -2.51 -7.52 -49.98
CA LYS A 8 -2.44 -7.84 -51.41
C LYS A 8 -3.22 -9.11 -51.76
N SER A 9 -3.24 -10.10 -50.86
CA SER A 9 -3.96 -11.37 -51.06
C SER A 9 -5.46 -11.18 -51.11
N ILE A 10 -6.04 -10.49 -50.14
CA ILE A 10 -7.49 -10.22 -50.10
C ILE A 10 -7.92 -9.35 -51.30
N ARG A 11 -7.08 -8.36 -51.68
CA ARG A 11 -7.31 -7.52 -52.87
C ARG A 11 -7.27 -8.36 -54.15
N ARG A 12 -6.45 -9.41 -54.21
CA ARG A 12 -6.39 -10.35 -55.35
C ARG A 12 -7.64 -11.22 -55.41
N GLU A 13 -8.06 -11.81 -54.30
CA GLU A 13 -9.17 -12.77 -54.28
C GLU A 13 -10.52 -12.12 -54.64
N VAL A 14 -10.86 -10.98 -54.04
CA VAL A 14 -12.14 -10.31 -54.34
C VAL A 14 -12.18 -9.82 -55.79
N THR A 15 -11.06 -9.28 -56.29
CA THR A 15 -10.96 -8.83 -57.68
C THR A 15 -11.06 -10.02 -58.64
N PHE A 16 -10.46 -11.16 -58.28
CA PHE A 16 -10.52 -12.38 -59.06
C PHE A 16 -11.94 -12.95 -59.15
N LEU A 17 -12.68 -12.98 -58.04
CA LEU A 17 -14.05 -13.52 -57.98
C LEU A 17 -15.05 -12.68 -58.80
N VAL A 18 -14.91 -11.35 -58.79
CA VAL A 18 -15.74 -10.47 -59.60
C VAL A 18 -15.44 -10.64 -61.09
N ILE A 19 -14.14 -10.71 -61.46
CA ILE A 19 -13.72 -10.88 -62.85
C ILE A 19 -14.19 -12.23 -63.41
N THR A 20 -14.07 -13.32 -62.65
CA THR A 20 -14.50 -14.66 -63.12
C THR A 20 -16.01 -14.74 -63.34
N SER A 21 -16.82 -14.15 -62.46
CA SER A 21 -18.29 -14.15 -62.64
C SER A 21 -18.74 -13.34 -63.87
N VAL A 22 -18.06 -12.23 -64.15
CA VAL A 22 -18.34 -11.37 -65.31
C VAL A 22 -17.96 -12.08 -66.60
N LEU A 23 -16.79 -12.72 -66.65
CA LEU A 23 -16.34 -13.47 -67.83
C LEU A 23 -17.27 -14.65 -68.13
N PHE A 24 -17.75 -15.35 -67.10
CA PHE A 24 -18.69 -16.46 -67.27
C PHE A 24 -20.04 -16.00 -67.85
N SER A 25 -20.58 -14.88 -67.34
CA SER A 25 -21.85 -14.30 -67.85
C SER A 25 -21.74 -13.86 -69.31
N LEU A 26 -20.61 -13.28 -69.71
CA LEU A 26 -20.34 -12.86 -71.10
C LEU A 26 -20.24 -14.06 -72.07
N ALA A 27 -19.61 -15.15 -71.64
CA ALA A 27 -19.50 -16.36 -72.45
C ALA A 27 -20.88 -16.99 -72.71
N CYS A 28 -21.74 -17.09 -71.69
CA CYS A 28 -23.10 -17.60 -71.84
C CYS A 28 -23.96 -16.73 -72.78
N MET A 29 -23.87 -15.41 -72.65
CA MET A 29 -24.63 -14.49 -73.51
C MET A 29 -24.18 -14.58 -74.97
N GLY A 30 -22.88 -14.73 -75.22
CA GLY A 30 -22.31 -14.87 -76.57
C GLY A 30 -22.79 -16.12 -77.32
N VAL A 31 -22.86 -17.27 -76.63
CA VAL A 31 -23.34 -18.53 -77.20
C VAL A 31 -24.84 -18.44 -77.56
N LEU A 32 -25.64 -17.86 -76.67
CA LEU A 32 -27.08 -17.66 -76.92
C LEU A 32 -27.33 -16.76 -78.13
N GLN A 33 -26.56 -15.67 -78.26
CA GLN A 33 -26.71 -14.74 -79.37
C GLN A 33 -26.31 -15.37 -80.72
N TYR A 34 -25.25 -16.17 -80.75
CA TYR A 34 -24.85 -16.93 -81.94
C TYR A 34 -25.95 -17.89 -82.42
N LEU A 35 -26.51 -18.69 -81.50
CA LEU A 35 -27.61 -19.61 -81.83
C LEU A 35 -28.85 -18.89 -82.34
N SER A 36 -29.12 -17.67 -81.85
CA SER A 36 -30.25 -16.86 -82.30
C SER A 36 -30.08 -16.30 -83.72
N GLU A 37 -28.90 -15.77 -84.06
CA GLU A 37 -28.65 -15.24 -85.41
C GLU A 37 -28.59 -16.36 -86.46
N LEU A 38 -28.07 -17.54 -86.11
CA LEU A 38 -28.04 -18.69 -87.01
C LEU A 38 -29.45 -19.13 -87.45
N LYS A 39 -30.38 -19.24 -86.48
CA LYS A 39 -31.79 -19.59 -86.75
C LYS A 39 -32.52 -18.56 -87.59
N LEU A 40 -32.21 -17.27 -87.40
CA LEU A 40 -32.78 -16.18 -88.19
C LEU A 40 -32.33 -16.26 -89.66
N LEU A 41 -31.06 -16.57 -89.91
CA LEU A 41 -30.51 -16.68 -91.25
C LEU A 41 -31.07 -17.88 -92.01
N GLU A 42 -31.21 -19.03 -91.34
CA GLU A 42 -31.81 -20.24 -91.91
C GLU A 42 -33.24 -19.97 -92.43
N ARG A 43 -34.09 -19.32 -91.61
CA ARG A 43 -35.45 -18.94 -92.04
C ARG A 43 -35.44 -18.03 -93.27
N SER A 44 -34.58 -17.02 -93.29
CA SER A 44 -34.48 -16.08 -94.41
C SER A 44 -34.09 -16.78 -95.72
N LEU A 45 -33.19 -17.76 -95.66
CA LEU A 45 -32.77 -18.55 -96.83
C LEU A 45 -33.93 -19.40 -97.36
N VAL A 46 -34.65 -20.09 -96.47
CA VAL A 46 -35.81 -20.91 -96.82
C VAL A 46 -36.93 -20.08 -97.45
N ASP A 47 -37.23 -18.91 -96.90
CA ASP A 47 -38.27 -18.02 -97.40
C ASP A 47 -37.94 -17.48 -98.80
N THR A 48 -36.70 -17.05 -99.02
CA THR A 48 -36.21 -16.54 -100.31
C THR A 48 -36.22 -17.65 -101.38
N ALA A 49 -35.79 -18.85 -101.01
CA ALA A 49 -35.80 -19.99 -101.90
C ALA A 49 -37.23 -20.45 -102.22
N ASN A 50 -38.16 -20.47 -101.26
CA ASN A 50 -39.57 -20.75 -101.55
C ASN A 50 -40.20 -19.69 -102.47
N ALA A 51 -39.93 -18.40 -102.24
CA ALA A 51 -40.46 -17.31 -103.07
C ALA A 51 -40.01 -17.42 -104.53
N SER A 52 -38.75 -17.82 -104.78
CA SER A 52 -38.22 -18.01 -106.13
C SER A 52 -38.75 -19.25 -106.86
N LEU A 53 -39.17 -20.30 -106.13
CA LEU A 53 -39.77 -21.49 -106.75
C LEU A 53 -41.23 -21.32 -107.17
N GLN A 54 -41.98 -20.37 -106.60
CA GLN A 54 -43.41 -20.21 -106.90
C GLN A 54 -43.72 -20.00 -108.39
N PRO A 55 -43.04 -19.09 -109.12
CA PRO A 55 -43.27 -18.90 -110.56
C PRO A 55 -42.89 -20.16 -111.37
N ILE A 56 -41.81 -20.82 -110.95
CA ILE A 56 -41.28 -22.03 -111.59
C ILE A 56 -42.26 -23.21 -111.42
N ARG A 57 -42.87 -23.33 -110.23
CA ARG A 57 -43.89 -24.34 -109.92
C ARG A 57 -45.12 -24.20 -110.80
N PHE A 58 -45.61 -22.98 -110.99
CA PHE A 58 -46.77 -22.71 -111.84
C PHE A 58 -46.48 -23.06 -113.31
N LEU A 59 -45.30 -22.69 -113.82
CA LEU A 59 -44.88 -23.02 -115.18
C LEU A 59 -44.73 -24.52 -115.41
N ALA A 60 -44.16 -25.26 -114.45
CA ALA A 60 -44.06 -26.72 -114.58
C ALA A 60 -45.42 -27.41 -114.58
N ALA A 61 -46.35 -26.97 -113.72
CA ALA A 61 -47.71 -27.52 -113.69
C ALA A 61 -48.41 -27.35 -115.05
N GLY A 62 -48.36 -26.14 -115.63
CA GLY A 62 -48.95 -25.88 -116.95
C GLY A 62 -48.32 -26.69 -118.09
N SER A 63 -47.04 -27.01 -117.95
CA SER A 63 -46.27 -27.64 -119.04
C SER A 63 -46.36 -29.15 -119.08
N ILE A 64 -46.44 -29.79 -117.91
CA ILE A 64 -46.56 -31.26 -117.82
C ILE A 64 -47.99 -31.69 -118.20
N ASN A 65 -49.03 -30.88 -117.91
CA ASN A 65 -50.44 -31.25 -118.08
C ASN A 65 -50.99 -31.14 -119.54
N GLY A 66 -50.24 -30.57 -120.49
CA GLY A 66 -50.77 -30.02 -121.76
C GLY A 66 -50.69 -30.84 -123.08
N GLY A 67 -50.25 -32.10 -123.11
CA GLY A 67 -50.49 -33.01 -124.27
C GLY A 67 -50.17 -32.51 -125.71
N ASN A 68 -48.94 -32.04 -125.95
CA ASN A 68 -48.26 -31.99 -127.27
C ASN A 68 -48.84 -31.10 -128.42
N VAL A 69 -48.70 -29.77 -128.34
CA VAL A 69 -48.15 -28.88 -129.41
C VAL A 69 -47.61 -27.63 -128.73
N MET A 70 -46.37 -27.27 -129.07
CA MET A 70 -45.51 -26.23 -128.50
C MET A 70 -45.00 -26.53 -127.09
N LYS A 71 -43.87 -27.26 -127.09
CA LYS A 71 -42.73 -27.14 -126.16
C LYS A 71 -42.89 -25.89 -125.30
N LEU A 72 -42.93 -26.06 -123.98
CA LEU A 72 -42.34 -25.10 -123.03
C LEU A 72 -41.31 -24.29 -123.79
N LYS A 73 -41.50 -22.98 -123.91
CA LYS A 73 -40.42 -22.11 -124.39
C LYS A 73 -39.26 -22.41 -123.45
N ASN A 74 -38.38 -23.34 -123.85
CA ASN A 74 -37.26 -23.82 -123.04
C ASN A 74 -36.44 -22.60 -122.59
N LYS A 75 -36.47 -21.55 -123.41
CA LYS A 75 -35.99 -20.20 -123.12
C LYS A 75 -36.60 -19.53 -121.87
N THR A 76 -37.92 -19.54 -121.65
CA THR A 76 -38.57 -18.84 -120.51
C THR A 76 -38.36 -19.56 -119.18
N ALA A 77 -38.45 -20.89 -119.16
CA ALA A 77 -38.13 -21.68 -117.96
C ALA A 77 -36.63 -21.58 -117.63
N ARG A 78 -35.76 -21.58 -118.64
CA ARG A 78 -34.30 -21.38 -118.49
C ARG A 78 -33.95 -19.95 -118.07
N GLU A 79 -34.70 -18.94 -118.50
CA GLU A 79 -34.53 -17.54 -118.07
C GLU A 79 -34.93 -17.34 -116.60
N LEU A 80 -36.04 -17.95 -116.14
CA LEU A 80 -36.43 -17.91 -114.71
C LEU A 80 -35.49 -18.71 -113.81
N TYR A 81 -34.91 -19.80 -114.32
CA TYR A 81 -33.82 -20.51 -113.67
C TYR A 81 -32.55 -19.63 -113.59
N LYS A 82 -32.15 -18.98 -114.69
CA LYS A 82 -31.01 -18.06 -114.73
C LYS A 82 -31.21 -16.80 -113.87
N ALA A 83 -32.44 -16.36 -113.68
CA ALA A 83 -32.78 -15.19 -112.85
C ALA A 83 -32.58 -15.44 -111.35
N ASN A 84 -32.54 -16.71 -110.90
CA ASN A 84 -32.31 -17.07 -109.51
C ASN A 84 -30.85 -17.46 -109.31
N SER A 85 -30.02 -16.52 -108.85
CA SER A 85 -28.57 -16.68 -108.71
C SER A 85 -28.16 -17.88 -107.85
N ASP A 86 -29.00 -18.23 -106.89
CA ASP A 86 -28.64 -19.20 -105.85
C ASP A 86 -29.19 -20.61 -106.15
N LEU A 87 -30.02 -20.77 -107.19
CA LEU A 87 -30.56 -22.06 -107.61
C LEU A 87 -29.49 -22.84 -108.40
N LEU A 88 -29.04 -23.96 -107.83
CA LEU A 88 -27.97 -24.81 -108.37
C LEU A 88 -28.52 -25.97 -109.20
N TYR A 89 -29.61 -26.58 -108.74
CA TYR A 89 -30.23 -27.74 -109.38
C TYR A 89 -31.74 -27.60 -109.31
N LEU A 90 -32.43 -27.91 -110.40
CA LEU A 90 -33.89 -27.93 -110.46
C LEU A 90 -34.34 -29.12 -111.29
N LYS A 91 -35.12 -30.00 -110.69
CA LYS A 91 -35.74 -31.16 -111.32
C LYS A 91 -37.25 -31.05 -111.21
N MET A 92 -37.93 -31.30 -112.31
CA MET A 92 -39.38 -31.23 -112.41
C MET A 92 -39.83 -32.50 -113.12
N SER A 93 -40.65 -33.30 -112.47
CA SER A 93 -41.14 -34.56 -113.02
C SER A 93 -42.63 -34.71 -112.80
N GLY A 94 -43.31 -35.38 -113.71
CA GLY A 94 -44.74 -35.68 -113.57
C GLY A 94 -45.31 -36.38 -114.79
N THR A 95 -46.54 -36.87 -114.65
CA THR A 95 -47.20 -37.62 -115.71
C THR A 95 -48.17 -36.71 -116.47
N SER A 96 -48.07 -36.68 -117.80
CA SER A 96 -48.96 -35.89 -118.67
C SER A 96 -50.41 -36.38 -118.64
N LYS A 97 -51.37 -35.53 -119.03
CA LYS A 97 -52.81 -35.83 -119.01
C LYS A 97 -53.23 -36.93 -120.00
N GLY A 98 -52.46 -37.14 -121.07
CA GLY A 98 -52.85 -37.97 -122.21
C GLY A 98 -54.05 -37.38 -122.97
N THR A 99 -54.24 -37.74 -124.24
CA THR A 99 -55.35 -37.24 -125.06
C THR A 99 -56.36 -38.36 -125.31
N PRO A 100 -57.67 -38.14 -125.05
CA PRO A 100 -58.71 -39.14 -125.33
C PRO A 100 -58.90 -39.34 -126.84
N LYS A 101 -59.37 -40.53 -127.26
CA LYS A 101 -59.59 -40.88 -128.67
C LYS A 101 -60.70 -40.00 -129.27
N THR A 102 -60.44 -39.39 -130.43
CA THR A 102 -61.39 -38.56 -131.18
C THR A 102 -61.56 -39.11 -132.59
N GLU A 103 -62.62 -38.75 -133.32
CA GLU A 103 -62.90 -39.27 -134.68
C GLU A 103 -61.71 -39.12 -135.66
N PHE A 104 -60.78 -38.21 -135.41
CA PHE A 104 -59.63 -37.92 -136.28
C PHE A 104 -58.27 -38.38 -135.73
N PHE A 105 -58.17 -38.77 -134.45
CA PHE A 105 -56.89 -39.16 -133.82
C PHE A 105 -57.08 -40.26 -132.76
N ASP A 106 -56.20 -41.27 -132.77
CA ASP A 106 -56.11 -42.27 -131.72
C ASP A 106 -55.65 -41.66 -130.39
N ALA A 107 -56.09 -42.26 -129.27
CA ALA A 107 -55.73 -41.81 -127.94
C ALA A 107 -54.21 -41.91 -127.70
N ILE A 108 -53.60 -40.83 -127.19
CA ILE A 108 -52.21 -40.84 -126.76
C ILE A 108 -52.20 -41.09 -125.24
N PRO A 109 -51.64 -42.20 -124.76
CA PRO A 109 -51.59 -42.48 -123.33
C PRO A 109 -50.72 -41.44 -122.61
N PRO A 110 -51.03 -41.14 -121.33
CA PRO A 110 -50.18 -40.36 -120.44
C PRO A 110 -48.71 -40.78 -120.52
N GLN A 111 -47.80 -39.81 -120.72
CA GLN A 111 -46.35 -40.05 -120.69
C GLN A 111 -45.71 -39.35 -119.50
N TYR A 112 -44.71 -39.99 -118.91
CA TYR A 112 -43.88 -39.38 -117.88
C TYR A 112 -42.93 -38.37 -118.52
N ILE A 113 -42.96 -37.13 -118.02
CA ILE A 113 -42.15 -36.03 -118.50
C ILE A 113 -41.23 -35.60 -117.35
N GLU A 114 -39.93 -35.54 -117.63
CA GLU A 114 -38.93 -35.06 -116.70
C GLU A 114 -38.09 -33.96 -117.35
N TYR A 115 -37.96 -32.85 -116.64
CA TYR A 115 -37.09 -31.74 -116.99
C TYR A 115 -36.09 -31.53 -115.86
N THR A 116 -34.81 -31.56 -116.20
CA THR A 116 -33.72 -31.29 -115.27
C THR A 116 -32.92 -30.10 -115.78
N TYR A 117 -32.73 -29.12 -114.90
CA TYR A 117 -31.95 -27.92 -115.12
C TYR A 117 -30.81 -27.87 -114.10
N VAL A 118 -29.60 -27.74 -114.62
CA VAL A 118 -28.38 -27.68 -113.83
C VAL A 118 -27.62 -26.41 -114.22
N LYS A 119 -27.01 -25.77 -113.23
CA LYS A 119 -26.29 -24.50 -113.41
C LYS A 119 -25.00 -24.79 -114.17
N GLU A 120 -24.65 -23.92 -115.11
CA GLU A 120 -23.38 -24.01 -115.83
C GLU A 120 -22.21 -24.00 -114.82
N GLY A 121 -21.32 -25.01 -114.90
CA GLY A 121 -20.16 -25.17 -114.02
C GLY A 121 -20.29 -26.24 -112.92
N ILE A 122 -21.40 -26.97 -112.87
CA ILE A 122 -21.63 -28.12 -111.96
C ILE A 122 -21.24 -29.43 -112.67
N THR A 123 -20.48 -30.30 -112.01
CA THR A 123 -20.00 -31.58 -112.59
C THR A 123 -21.05 -32.68 -112.48
N ASP A 124 -20.90 -33.77 -113.26
CA ASP A 124 -21.84 -34.91 -113.19
C ASP A 124 -21.87 -35.58 -111.80
N ASP A 125 -20.75 -35.53 -111.05
CA ASP A 125 -20.66 -36.03 -109.67
C ASP A 125 -21.47 -35.18 -108.67
N ASP A 126 -21.54 -33.85 -108.91
CA ASP A 126 -22.40 -32.95 -108.14
C ASP A 126 -23.89 -33.20 -108.45
N ILE A 127 -24.23 -33.58 -109.69
CA ILE A 127 -25.61 -33.93 -110.08
C ILE A 127 -26.07 -35.23 -109.40
N ASP A 128 -25.22 -36.24 -109.35
CA ASP A 128 -25.47 -37.48 -108.60
C ASP A 128 -25.57 -37.20 -107.10
N THR A 129 -24.75 -36.28 -106.59
CA THR A 129 -24.84 -35.81 -105.20
C THR A 129 -26.16 -35.10 -104.92
N PHE A 130 -26.62 -34.19 -105.78
CA PHE A 130 -27.87 -33.47 -105.59
C PHE A 130 -29.07 -34.41 -105.67
N SER A 131 -29.09 -35.33 -106.64
CA SER A 131 -30.18 -36.31 -106.79
C SER A 131 -30.17 -37.38 -105.68
N GLY A 132 -28.99 -37.82 -105.26
CA GLY A 132 -28.78 -38.76 -104.16
C GLY A 132 -29.12 -38.17 -102.79
N ALA A 133 -28.84 -36.89 -102.57
CA ALA A 133 -29.18 -36.16 -101.34
C ALA A 133 -30.69 -36.07 -101.09
N PHE A 134 -31.54 -36.11 -102.12
CA PHE A 134 -33.00 -36.25 -101.92
C PHE A 134 -33.40 -37.66 -101.47
N ARG A 135 -32.57 -38.68 -101.72
CA ARG A 135 -32.83 -40.05 -101.23
C ARG A 135 -32.29 -40.26 -99.82
N SER A 136 -31.18 -39.61 -99.46
CA SER A 136 -30.47 -39.79 -98.18
C SER A 136 -30.73 -38.68 -97.14
N GLY A 137 -31.06 -37.46 -97.56
CA GLY A 137 -31.14 -36.26 -96.72
C GLY A 137 -32.49 -36.00 -96.03
N GLY A 138 -33.30 -37.04 -95.81
CA GLY A 138 -34.54 -36.97 -95.03
C GLY A 138 -35.78 -36.45 -95.75
N LEU A 139 -35.70 -36.07 -97.03
CA LEU A 139 -36.84 -35.66 -97.86
C LEU A 139 -37.31 -36.80 -98.77
N SER A 140 -38.23 -37.65 -98.29
CA SER A 140 -38.73 -38.79 -99.08
C SER A 140 -39.43 -38.37 -100.38
N ALA A 141 -39.55 -39.30 -101.34
CA ALA A 141 -40.31 -39.14 -102.59
C ALA A 141 -41.73 -38.55 -102.37
N LYS A 142 -42.33 -38.75 -101.18
CA LYS A 142 -43.71 -38.38 -100.87
C LYS A 142 -43.89 -37.07 -100.08
N ASP A 143 -42.83 -36.49 -99.50
CA ASP A 143 -42.94 -35.38 -98.54
C ASP A 143 -42.62 -34.00 -99.14
N GLU A 144 -43.38 -32.97 -98.76
CA GLU A 144 -43.04 -31.57 -99.03
C GLU A 144 -42.21 -31.01 -97.86
N GLY A 145 -41.12 -30.30 -98.15
CA GLY A 145 -40.29 -29.71 -97.09
C GLY A 145 -38.99 -29.11 -97.61
N TYR A 146 -38.14 -28.69 -96.67
CA TYR A 146 -36.76 -28.27 -96.93
C TYR A 146 -35.79 -29.01 -95.99
N SER A 147 -34.54 -29.16 -96.42
CA SER A 147 -33.45 -29.71 -95.60
C SER A 147 -32.21 -28.86 -95.85
N LEU A 148 -31.52 -28.45 -94.79
CA LEU A 148 -30.30 -27.66 -94.87
C LEU A 148 -29.11 -28.55 -94.50
N ASP A 149 -28.19 -28.72 -95.45
CA ASP A 149 -26.89 -29.32 -95.19
C ASP A 149 -25.91 -28.22 -94.76
N GLY A 150 -25.63 -28.18 -93.45
CA GLY A 150 -24.75 -27.20 -92.83
C GLY A 150 -23.26 -27.39 -93.14
N GLU A 151 -22.83 -28.57 -93.58
CA GLU A 151 -21.41 -28.82 -93.93
C GLU A 151 -21.13 -28.40 -95.38
N ARG A 152 -22.05 -28.68 -96.29
CA ARG A 152 -21.90 -28.35 -97.71
C ARG A 152 -22.52 -27.00 -98.09
N TYR A 153 -23.21 -26.36 -97.15
CA TYR A 153 -23.96 -25.12 -97.37
C TYR A 153 -24.94 -25.26 -98.54
N LEU A 154 -25.78 -26.29 -98.50
CA LEU A 154 -26.79 -26.57 -99.52
C LEU A 154 -28.18 -26.61 -98.89
N LEU A 155 -29.13 -25.92 -99.51
CA LEU A 155 -30.53 -25.92 -99.12
C LEU A 155 -31.35 -26.70 -100.16
N TYR A 156 -31.89 -27.83 -99.74
CA TYR A 156 -32.74 -28.70 -100.55
C TYR A 156 -34.20 -28.33 -100.32
N ILE A 157 -34.97 -28.13 -101.37
CA ILE A 157 -36.41 -27.85 -101.31
C ILE A 157 -37.17 -28.80 -102.21
N LYS A 158 -38.27 -29.35 -101.69
CA LYS A 158 -39.16 -30.22 -102.44
C LYS A 158 -40.62 -29.78 -102.32
N LYS A 159 -41.31 -29.69 -103.45
CA LYS A 159 -42.72 -29.27 -103.58
C LYS A 159 -43.47 -30.16 -104.59
N LYS A 160 -44.76 -30.41 -104.38
CA LYS A 160 -45.61 -31.12 -105.35
C LYS A 160 -46.14 -30.16 -106.41
N LEU A 161 -46.34 -30.61 -107.64
CA LEU A 161 -47.00 -29.83 -108.69
C LEU A 161 -48.52 -30.01 -108.58
N ASP A 162 -49.27 -28.91 -108.75
CA ASP A 162 -50.73 -28.91 -108.67
C ASP A 162 -51.36 -29.35 -110.01
N ILE A 163 -51.22 -30.65 -110.31
CA ILE A 163 -51.74 -31.27 -111.54
C ILE A 163 -52.44 -32.60 -111.24
N PRO A 164 -53.51 -32.96 -111.98
CA PRO A 164 -54.35 -34.12 -111.65
C PRO A 164 -53.61 -35.46 -111.63
N ASN A 165 -52.56 -35.59 -112.44
CA ASN A 165 -51.82 -36.83 -112.66
C ASN A 165 -50.53 -36.92 -111.83
N GLY A 166 -50.33 -35.98 -110.90
CA GLY A 166 -49.19 -35.95 -110.00
C GLY A 166 -47.88 -35.53 -110.66
N GLY A 167 -47.12 -34.71 -109.94
CA GLY A 167 -45.76 -34.31 -110.28
C GLY A 167 -45.04 -33.72 -109.08
N GLU A 168 -43.72 -33.65 -109.14
CA GLU A 168 -42.87 -33.06 -108.11
C GLU A 168 -41.87 -32.07 -108.72
N LEU A 169 -41.52 -31.08 -107.91
CA LEU A 169 -40.54 -30.04 -108.16
C LEU A 169 -39.52 -30.08 -107.03
N THR A 170 -38.29 -30.26 -107.42
CA THR A 170 -37.17 -30.50 -106.52
C THR A 170 -36.08 -29.51 -106.89
N ALA A 171 -35.62 -28.72 -105.92
CA ALA A 171 -34.67 -27.64 -106.13
C ALA A 171 -33.57 -27.64 -105.08
N VAL A 172 -32.35 -27.30 -105.47
CA VAL A 172 -31.20 -27.13 -104.57
C VAL A 172 -30.66 -25.71 -104.70
N TYR A 173 -30.52 -25.04 -103.58
CA TYR A 173 -30.00 -23.68 -103.46
C TYR A 173 -28.64 -23.66 -102.73
N SER A 174 -27.79 -22.70 -103.06
CA SER A 174 -26.57 -22.44 -102.28
C SER A 174 -26.90 -21.68 -100.99
N ALA A 175 -26.48 -22.22 -99.83
CA ALA A 175 -26.61 -21.59 -98.51
C ALA A 175 -25.31 -20.92 -98.03
N ARG A 176 -24.43 -20.50 -98.96
CA ARG A 176 -23.15 -19.82 -98.66
C ARG A 176 -23.29 -18.56 -97.79
N ALA A 177 -24.47 -17.95 -97.70
CA ALA A 177 -24.70 -16.81 -96.80
C ALA A 177 -24.45 -17.13 -95.30
N ILE A 178 -24.46 -18.41 -94.91
CA ILE A 178 -24.16 -18.86 -93.55
C ILE A 178 -22.65 -18.82 -93.25
N GLU A 179 -21.81 -18.80 -94.29
CA GLU A 179 -20.35 -18.74 -94.18
C GLU A 179 -19.91 -17.35 -93.66
N GLY A 180 -19.32 -17.31 -92.45
CA GLY A 180 -18.75 -16.08 -91.87
C GLY A 180 -19.57 -15.38 -90.77
N THR A 181 -20.74 -15.90 -90.40
CA THR A 181 -21.59 -15.34 -89.32
C THR A 181 -20.92 -15.41 -87.94
N TRP A 182 -20.11 -16.46 -87.70
CA TRP A 182 -19.40 -16.67 -86.42
C TRP A 182 -18.38 -15.55 -86.12
N LEU A 183 -17.71 -14.99 -87.13
CA LEU A 183 -16.74 -13.90 -86.98
C LEU A 183 -17.39 -12.58 -86.53
N LYS A 184 -18.61 -12.29 -87.01
CA LYS A 184 -19.34 -11.06 -86.64
C LYS A 184 -19.78 -11.09 -85.18
N VAL A 185 -20.22 -12.25 -84.70
CA VAL A 185 -20.64 -12.43 -83.31
C VAL A 185 -19.45 -12.34 -82.35
N LEU A 186 -18.30 -12.94 -82.69
CA LEU A 186 -17.08 -12.85 -81.88
C LEU A 186 -16.59 -11.42 -81.67
N LYS A 187 -16.63 -10.56 -82.71
CA LYS A 187 -16.22 -9.16 -82.59
C LYS A 187 -17.10 -8.37 -81.61
N ARG A 188 -18.41 -8.61 -81.58
CA ARG A 188 -19.34 -7.91 -80.66
C ARG A 188 -19.10 -8.33 -79.20
N ILE A 189 -18.89 -9.62 -78.95
CA ILE A 189 -18.60 -10.15 -77.61
C ILE A 189 -17.30 -9.53 -77.05
N ALA A 190 -16.26 -9.44 -77.88
CA ALA A 190 -14.96 -8.89 -77.46
C ALA A 190 -15.05 -7.43 -76.98
N ILE A 191 -15.84 -6.59 -77.66
CA ILE A 191 -16.00 -5.17 -77.29
C ILE A 191 -16.69 -5.03 -75.93
N VAL A 192 -17.79 -5.77 -75.72
CA VAL A 192 -18.54 -5.73 -74.44
C VAL A 192 -17.66 -6.22 -73.28
N ALA A 193 -16.86 -7.26 -73.50
CA ALA A 193 -15.95 -7.78 -72.48
C ALA A 193 -14.90 -6.75 -72.03
N VAL A 194 -14.33 -5.98 -72.95
CA VAL A 194 -13.33 -4.95 -72.62
C VAL A 194 -13.93 -3.82 -71.78
N VAL A 195 -15.12 -3.33 -72.13
CA VAL A 195 -15.79 -2.24 -71.41
C VAL A 195 -16.09 -2.63 -69.97
N ILE A 196 -16.62 -3.84 -69.75
CA ILE A 196 -16.93 -4.29 -68.39
C ILE A 196 -15.64 -4.48 -67.57
N SER A 197 -14.57 -4.99 -68.18
CA SER A 197 -13.28 -5.15 -67.49
C SER A 197 -12.66 -3.81 -67.05
N LEU A 198 -12.85 -2.75 -67.84
CA LEU A 198 -12.43 -1.38 -67.50
C LEU A 198 -13.24 -0.81 -66.33
N ILE A 199 -14.56 -0.97 -66.37
CA ILE A 199 -15.47 -0.51 -65.30
C ILE A 199 -15.19 -1.27 -63.99
N SER A 200 -15.02 -2.59 -64.04
CA SER A 200 -14.66 -3.37 -62.85
C SER A 200 -13.32 -2.96 -62.26
N GLY A 201 -12.33 -2.63 -63.11
CA GLY A 201 -11.03 -2.12 -62.67
C GLY A 201 -11.15 -0.79 -61.93
N LEU A 202 -11.92 0.16 -62.47
CA LEU A 202 -12.15 1.47 -61.84
C LEU A 202 -12.87 1.34 -60.49
N ILE A 203 -13.90 0.49 -60.41
CA ILE A 203 -14.62 0.23 -59.16
C ILE A 203 -13.71 -0.41 -58.11
N ALA A 204 -12.85 -1.37 -58.51
CA ALA A 204 -11.90 -2.01 -57.61
C ALA A 204 -10.88 -1.02 -57.04
N VAL A 205 -10.36 -0.10 -57.88
CA VAL A 205 -9.45 0.96 -57.43
C VAL A 205 -10.15 1.92 -56.47
N TYR A 206 -11.35 2.39 -56.80
CA TYR A 206 -12.14 3.30 -55.96
C TYR A 206 -12.47 2.68 -54.59
N ARG A 207 -13.00 1.45 -54.58
CA ARG A 207 -13.33 0.71 -53.35
C ARG A 207 -12.10 0.48 -52.49
N THR A 208 -10.97 0.11 -53.10
CA THR A 208 -9.80 -0.14 -52.30
C THR A 208 -9.22 1.13 -51.69
N ASN A 209 -9.18 2.26 -52.41
CA ASN A 209 -8.66 3.51 -51.85
C ASN A 209 -9.52 4.03 -50.70
N ARG A 210 -10.84 3.80 -50.73
CA ARG A 210 -11.77 4.23 -49.68
C ARG A 210 -11.73 3.33 -48.42
N LEU A 211 -11.49 2.03 -48.57
CA LEU A 211 -11.48 1.09 -47.44
C LEU A 211 -10.09 0.85 -46.85
N VAL A 212 -9.05 0.75 -47.67
CA VAL A 212 -7.73 0.31 -47.21
C VAL A 212 -6.89 1.47 -46.65
N ARG A 213 -7.06 2.71 -47.15
CA ARG A 213 -6.29 3.85 -46.64
C ARG A 213 -6.54 4.13 -45.14
N PRO A 214 -7.79 4.22 -44.66
CA PRO A 214 -8.05 4.45 -43.23
C PRO A 214 -7.53 3.33 -42.33
N VAL A 215 -7.63 2.07 -42.77
CA VAL A 215 -7.08 0.90 -42.05
C VAL A 215 -5.56 0.98 -41.91
N ILE A 216 -4.86 1.39 -42.97
CA ILE A 216 -3.41 1.58 -42.93
C ILE A 216 -3.04 2.71 -41.97
N GLU A 217 -3.82 3.79 -41.91
CA GLU A 217 -3.54 4.92 -41.02
C GLU A 217 -3.72 4.55 -39.54
N VAL A 218 -4.84 3.89 -39.20
CA VAL A 218 -5.05 3.34 -37.84
C VAL A 218 -3.96 2.34 -37.48
N SER A 219 -3.61 1.42 -38.39
CA SER A 219 -2.54 0.45 -38.15
C SER A 219 -1.18 1.10 -37.98
N ARG A 220 -0.87 2.17 -38.75
CA ARG A 220 0.40 2.89 -38.63
C ARG A 220 0.47 3.58 -37.28
N GLN A 221 -0.62 4.21 -36.83
CA GLN A 221 -0.65 4.86 -35.54
C GLN A 221 -0.53 3.87 -34.39
N ILE A 222 -1.23 2.73 -34.43
CA ILE A 222 -1.03 1.66 -33.44
C ILE A 222 0.44 1.23 -33.38
N SER A 223 1.09 1.02 -34.53
CA SER A 223 2.51 0.66 -34.58
C SER A 223 3.40 1.77 -34.01
N TYR A 224 3.13 3.03 -34.36
CA TYR A 224 3.86 4.19 -33.84
C TYR A 224 3.72 4.32 -32.32
N THR A 225 2.50 4.26 -31.78
CA THR A 225 2.24 4.29 -30.33
C THR A 225 2.91 3.13 -29.61
N THR A 226 2.95 1.95 -30.20
CA THR A 226 3.59 0.76 -29.59
C THR A 226 5.12 0.89 -29.58
N GLU A 227 5.72 1.39 -30.66
CA GLU A 227 7.18 1.55 -30.77
C GLU A 227 7.72 2.73 -29.97
N THR A 228 6.97 3.84 -29.92
CA THR A 228 7.42 5.09 -29.31
C THR A 228 6.86 5.35 -27.92
N LEU A 229 5.87 4.56 -27.49
CA LEU A 229 5.08 4.78 -26.28
C LEU A 229 4.51 6.20 -26.18
N ASP A 230 4.29 6.85 -27.33
CA ASP A 230 3.73 8.19 -27.38
C ASP A 230 2.21 8.12 -27.24
N LEU A 231 1.72 8.27 -26.03
CA LEU A 231 0.29 8.34 -25.73
C LEU A 231 -0.27 9.76 -25.88
N GLY A 232 0.59 10.72 -26.18
CA GLY A 232 0.28 12.12 -26.18
C GLY A 232 -0.11 12.70 -27.54
N SER A 233 0.50 12.18 -28.61
CA SER A 233 0.26 12.63 -29.99
C SER A 233 -0.49 11.58 -30.86
N SER A 234 -0.67 10.36 -30.34
CA SER A 234 -1.24 9.21 -31.06
C SER A 234 -2.77 9.22 -31.18
N THR A 235 -3.34 10.29 -31.73
CA THR A 235 -4.76 10.30 -32.11
C THR A 235 -4.92 10.07 -33.61
N VAL A 236 -5.83 9.18 -33.99
CA VAL A 236 -6.16 8.92 -35.39
C VAL A 236 -7.41 9.70 -35.75
N LYS A 237 -7.27 10.66 -36.67
CA LYS A 237 -8.41 11.36 -37.27
C LYS A 237 -8.91 10.57 -38.47
N VAL A 238 -9.95 9.76 -38.28
CA VAL A 238 -10.62 9.04 -39.37
C VAL A 238 -12.03 9.60 -39.52
N ASP A 239 -12.28 10.28 -40.63
CA ASP A 239 -13.61 10.76 -41.03
C ASP A 239 -14.30 9.67 -41.85
N ALA A 240 -14.83 8.66 -41.16
CA ALA A 240 -15.54 7.54 -41.79
C ALA A 240 -16.66 7.01 -40.87
N ASP A 241 -17.92 7.13 -41.31
CA ASP A 241 -19.09 6.55 -40.62
C ASP A 241 -19.24 5.05 -40.89
N ASN A 242 -18.19 4.28 -40.64
CA ASN A 242 -18.17 2.83 -40.82
C ASN A 242 -17.34 2.14 -39.72
N GLU A 243 -17.17 0.83 -39.83
CA GLU A 243 -16.45 0.00 -38.87
C GLU A 243 -15.01 0.49 -38.64
N ILE A 244 -14.40 1.18 -39.61
CA ILE A 244 -13.03 1.71 -39.47
C ILE A 244 -13.00 2.99 -38.66
N GLY A 245 -14.00 3.87 -38.78
CA GLY A 245 -14.13 5.03 -37.90
C GLY A 245 -14.42 4.61 -36.45
N SER A 246 -15.26 3.58 -36.26
CA SER A 246 -15.47 3.00 -34.93
C SER A 246 -14.18 2.43 -34.34
N LEU A 247 -13.37 1.73 -35.13
CA LEU A 247 -12.06 1.24 -34.69
C LEU A 247 -11.11 2.37 -34.30
N ALA A 248 -11.06 3.44 -35.09
CA ALA A 248 -10.24 4.62 -34.81
C ALA A 248 -10.66 5.30 -33.49
N ASN A 249 -11.96 5.47 -33.27
CA ASN A 249 -12.51 6.04 -32.03
C ASN A 249 -12.19 5.16 -30.81
N SER A 250 -12.43 3.84 -30.89
CA SER A 250 -12.09 2.91 -29.82
C SER A 250 -10.59 2.90 -29.49
N PHE A 251 -9.73 3.03 -30.50
CA PHE A 251 -8.29 3.17 -30.29
C PHE A 251 -7.94 4.50 -29.60
N ASN A 252 -8.53 5.62 -30.05
CA ASN A 252 -8.33 6.93 -29.42
C ASN A 252 -8.77 6.91 -27.95
N ASP A 253 -9.93 6.33 -27.64
CA ASP A 253 -10.43 6.19 -26.28
C ASP A 253 -9.51 5.32 -25.42
N PHE A 254 -8.97 4.24 -25.98
CA PHE A 254 -7.98 3.39 -25.31
C PHE A 254 -6.70 4.17 -25.00
N VAL A 255 -6.13 4.89 -25.97
CA VAL A 255 -4.94 5.72 -25.77
C VAL A 255 -5.20 6.80 -24.73
N HIS A 256 -6.37 7.44 -24.75
CA HIS A 256 -6.73 8.46 -23.77
C HIS A 256 -6.84 7.89 -22.34
N LYS A 257 -7.52 6.76 -22.16
CA LYS A 257 -7.62 6.07 -20.86
C LYS A 257 -6.26 5.59 -20.36
N LEU A 258 -5.41 5.07 -21.25
CA LEU A 258 -4.06 4.64 -20.92
C LEU A 258 -3.19 5.84 -20.50
N ASN A 259 -3.23 6.95 -21.26
CA ASN A 259 -2.54 8.19 -20.92
C ASN A 259 -2.94 8.69 -19.51
N LYS A 260 -4.24 8.72 -19.21
CA LYS A 260 -4.76 9.09 -17.88
C LYS A 260 -4.28 8.15 -16.78
N ALA A 261 -4.28 6.84 -17.02
CA ALA A 261 -3.80 5.85 -16.06
C ALA A 261 -2.30 6.00 -15.78
N ILE A 262 -1.48 6.25 -16.81
CA ILE A 262 -0.04 6.47 -16.64
C ILE A 262 0.25 7.80 -15.93
N TRP A 263 -0.53 8.86 -16.15
CA TRP A 263 -0.45 10.09 -15.34
C TRP A 263 -0.73 9.83 -13.87
N ALA A 264 -1.84 9.16 -13.56
CA ALA A 264 -2.19 8.83 -12.17
C ALA A 264 -1.10 7.96 -11.52
N PHE A 265 -0.56 7.00 -12.26
CA PHE A 265 0.54 6.16 -11.77
C PHE A 265 1.82 6.99 -11.53
N LYS A 266 2.17 7.94 -12.40
CA LYS A 266 3.27 8.89 -12.18
C LYS A 266 3.07 9.72 -10.90
N ASP A 267 1.88 10.28 -10.71
CA ASP A 267 1.56 11.07 -9.51
C ASP A 267 1.69 10.20 -8.24
N HIS A 268 1.28 8.92 -8.29
CA HIS A 268 1.49 7.98 -7.18
C HIS A 268 2.96 7.68 -6.91
N CYS A 269 3.79 7.49 -7.94
CA CYS A 269 5.24 7.29 -7.77
C CYS A 269 5.90 8.53 -7.12
N GLU A 270 5.54 9.74 -7.57
CA GLU A 270 6.05 10.98 -6.96
C GLU A 270 5.61 11.12 -5.49
N TYR A 271 4.37 10.73 -5.17
CA TYR A 271 3.88 10.71 -3.79
C TYR A 271 4.64 9.71 -2.92
N VAL A 272 4.84 8.49 -3.42
CA VAL A 272 5.61 7.43 -2.73
C VAL A 272 7.05 7.89 -2.47
N GLY A 273 7.73 8.49 -3.46
CA GLY A 273 9.07 9.04 -3.28
C GLY A 273 9.14 10.11 -2.17
N LYS A 274 8.18 11.03 -2.13
CA LYS A 274 8.09 12.04 -1.04
C LYS A 274 7.85 11.40 0.33
N ALA A 275 6.97 10.40 0.39
CA ALA A 275 6.67 9.68 1.62
C ALA A 275 7.92 8.95 2.14
N ILE A 276 8.67 8.28 1.27
CA ILE A 276 9.92 7.60 1.60
C ILE A 276 10.97 8.61 2.11
N SER A 277 11.16 9.74 1.42
CA SER A 277 12.10 10.78 1.89
C SER A 277 11.75 11.32 3.29
N THR A 278 10.45 11.51 3.56
CA THR A 278 9.97 11.94 4.89
C THR A 278 10.22 10.86 5.94
N LEU A 279 9.96 9.59 5.61
CA LEU A 279 10.18 8.46 6.49
C LEU A 279 11.67 8.23 6.79
N SER A 280 12.56 8.38 5.80
CA SER A 280 14.01 8.31 5.99
C SER A 280 14.50 9.39 6.95
N ALA A 281 14.07 10.65 6.76
CA ALA A 281 14.42 11.74 7.67
C ALA A 281 13.91 11.48 9.10
N SER A 282 12.68 10.98 9.25
CA SER A 282 12.14 10.60 10.56
C SER A 282 12.91 9.45 11.22
N THR A 283 13.45 8.53 10.42
CA THR A 283 14.24 7.39 10.91
C THR A 283 15.61 7.84 11.39
N GLU A 284 16.25 8.78 10.67
CA GLU A 284 17.50 9.40 11.10
C GLU A 284 17.33 10.18 12.42
N GLU A 285 16.24 10.95 12.56
CA GLU A 285 15.90 11.61 13.82
C GLU A 285 15.68 10.59 14.95
N MET A 286 14.99 9.48 14.66
CA MET A 286 14.76 8.41 15.63
C MET A 286 16.08 7.79 16.10
N LEU A 287 17.04 7.52 15.21
CA LEU A 287 18.38 7.04 15.58
C LEU A 287 19.13 8.04 16.47
N ALA A 288 19.03 9.34 16.18
CA ALA A 288 19.63 10.37 17.04
C ALA A 288 19.02 10.38 18.44
N ARG A 289 17.69 10.27 18.55
CA ARG A 289 16.96 10.19 19.83
C ARG A 289 17.30 8.93 20.62
N ILE A 290 17.46 7.80 19.95
CA ILE A 290 17.90 6.53 20.57
C ILE A 290 19.30 6.68 21.19
N ASN A 291 20.23 7.33 20.49
CA ASN A 291 21.56 7.59 21.03
C ASN A 291 21.52 8.52 22.25
N GLU A 292 20.72 9.60 22.19
CA GLU A 292 20.51 10.50 23.34
C GLU A 292 19.89 9.74 24.53
N GLN A 293 18.93 8.87 24.27
CA GLN A 293 18.31 8.02 25.28
C GLN A 293 19.34 7.10 25.93
N SER A 294 20.18 6.39 25.17
CA SER A 294 21.25 5.57 25.71
C SER A 294 22.24 6.37 26.58
N GLN A 295 22.57 7.61 26.20
CA GLN A 295 23.42 8.47 27.03
C GLN A 295 22.73 8.82 28.36
N LYS A 296 21.48 9.29 28.31
CA LYS A 296 20.69 9.62 29.51
C LYS A 296 20.55 8.42 30.44
N MET A 297 20.38 7.23 29.89
CA MET A 297 20.33 6.00 30.65
C MET A 297 21.65 5.69 31.36
N GLY A 298 22.78 5.96 30.72
CA GLY A 298 24.11 5.89 31.36
C GLY A 298 24.25 6.87 32.53
N GLU A 299 23.74 8.09 32.39
CA GLU A 299 23.73 9.09 33.46
C GLU A 299 22.86 8.66 34.65
N VAL A 300 21.67 8.12 34.39
CA VAL A 300 20.80 7.60 35.46
C VAL A 300 21.43 6.37 36.13
N ALA A 301 22.10 5.49 35.39
CA ALA A 301 22.83 4.36 35.96
C ALA A 301 23.94 4.82 36.91
N ALA A 302 24.71 5.84 36.52
CA ALA A 302 25.74 6.42 37.37
C ALA A 302 25.15 7.06 38.64
N ALA A 303 24.03 7.79 38.52
CA ALA A 303 23.33 8.36 39.67
C ALA A 303 22.77 7.30 40.62
N ALA A 304 22.28 6.17 40.09
CA ALA A 304 21.84 5.04 40.88
C ALA A 304 23.00 4.38 41.66
N GLU A 305 24.17 4.21 41.03
CA GLU A 305 25.36 3.70 41.71
C GLU A 305 25.85 4.65 42.81
N GLN A 306 25.84 5.96 42.55
CA GLN A 306 26.15 6.95 43.58
C GLN A 306 25.15 6.89 44.75
N SER A 307 23.85 6.73 44.45
CA SER A 307 22.81 6.57 45.48
C SER A 307 23.06 5.32 46.33
N ARG A 308 23.45 4.20 45.70
CA ARG A 308 23.83 2.96 46.39
C ARG A 308 24.97 3.19 47.39
N ALA A 309 26.01 3.91 46.99
CA ALA A 309 27.12 4.24 47.87
C ALA A 309 26.69 5.13 49.05
N THR A 310 25.85 6.14 48.82
CA THR A 310 25.30 7.00 49.88
C THR A 310 24.41 6.24 50.86
N ILE A 311 23.61 5.29 50.37
CA ILE A 311 22.77 4.41 51.20
C ILE A 311 23.65 3.53 52.10
N GLU A 312 24.71 2.92 51.55
CA GLU A 312 25.67 2.12 52.34
C GLU A 312 26.36 2.96 53.43
N GLU A 313 26.75 4.20 53.11
CA GLU A 313 27.34 5.13 54.07
C GLU A 313 26.34 5.53 55.16
N THR A 314 25.08 5.79 54.79
CA THR A 314 24.01 6.13 55.73
C THR A 314 23.70 4.96 56.67
N ALA A 315 23.65 3.72 56.15
CA ALA A 315 23.48 2.52 56.95
C ALA A 315 24.62 2.35 57.97
N LYS A 316 25.87 2.55 57.53
CA LYS A 316 27.04 2.50 58.40
C LYS A 316 27.00 3.58 59.48
N SER A 317 26.62 4.80 59.11
CA SER A 317 26.47 5.94 60.04
C SER A 317 25.38 5.66 61.08
N SER A 318 24.23 5.13 60.64
CA SER A 318 23.14 4.72 61.54
C SER A 318 23.59 3.66 62.55
N ASN A 319 24.31 2.61 62.12
CA ASN A 319 24.86 1.61 63.04
C ASN A 319 25.88 2.20 64.02
N SER A 320 26.73 3.12 63.57
CA SER A 320 27.69 3.81 64.45
C SER A 320 26.99 4.70 65.49
N THR A 321 25.92 5.38 65.09
CA THR A 321 25.08 6.20 65.97
C THR A 321 24.37 5.33 67.01
N ALA A 322 23.82 4.18 66.63
CA ALA A 322 23.20 3.23 67.57
C ALA A 322 24.20 2.78 68.64
N SER A 323 25.39 2.33 68.23
CA SER A 323 26.44 1.89 69.15
C SER A 323 26.90 3.03 70.07
N SER A 324 27.02 4.25 69.55
CA SER A 324 27.38 5.42 70.37
C SER A 324 26.29 5.76 71.38
N ALA A 325 25.01 5.67 71.00
CA ALA A 325 23.89 5.90 71.91
C ALA A 325 23.84 4.86 73.05
N GLU A 326 24.13 3.59 72.76
CA GLU A 326 24.26 2.54 73.79
C GLU A 326 25.37 2.87 74.81
N VAL A 327 26.55 3.29 74.33
CA VAL A 327 27.66 3.70 75.21
C VAL A 327 27.27 4.91 76.07
N VAL A 328 26.56 5.88 75.50
CA VAL A 328 26.06 7.04 76.27
C VAL A 328 25.05 6.60 77.33
N LEU A 329 24.11 5.70 77.01
CA LEU A 329 23.16 5.17 77.99
C LEU A 329 23.87 4.45 79.14
N GLU A 330 24.90 3.65 78.84
CA GLU A 330 25.69 2.99 79.88
C GLU A 330 26.38 4.03 80.79
N ASN A 331 26.95 5.09 80.21
CA ASN A 331 27.60 6.15 80.97
C ASN A 331 26.62 6.98 81.80
N VAL A 332 25.43 7.27 81.28
CA VAL A 332 24.35 7.95 82.03
C VAL A 332 23.88 7.07 83.18
N SER A 333 23.73 5.77 82.98
CA SER A 333 23.37 4.81 84.04
C SER A 333 24.43 4.79 85.15
N LYS A 334 25.72 4.72 84.79
CA LYS A 334 26.84 4.82 85.75
C LYS A 334 26.83 6.16 86.49
N GLY A 335 26.64 7.26 85.77
CA GLY A 335 26.56 8.60 86.34
C GLY A 335 25.41 8.76 87.33
N THR A 336 24.24 8.20 87.00
CA THR A 336 23.06 8.23 87.87
C THR A 336 23.34 7.51 89.17
N ARG A 337 23.98 6.33 89.10
CA ARG A 337 24.39 5.60 90.31
C ARG A 337 25.38 6.37 91.18
N ILE A 338 26.35 7.07 90.58
CA ILE A 338 27.30 7.91 91.33
C ILE A 338 26.59 9.07 92.02
N VAL A 339 25.59 9.68 91.37
CA VAL A 339 24.76 10.75 91.96
C VAL A 339 23.92 10.21 93.13
N ASP A 340 23.30 9.04 92.98
CA ASP A 340 22.54 8.40 94.05
C ASP A 340 23.42 8.05 95.26
N ASP A 341 24.61 7.49 95.01
CA ASP A 341 25.60 7.19 96.06
C ASP A 341 26.07 8.49 96.75
N SER A 342 26.32 9.56 95.99
CA SER A 342 26.72 10.87 96.53
C SER A 342 25.63 11.51 97.38
N LYS A 343 24.36 11.32 97.01
CA LYS A 343 23.21 11.78 97.79
C LYS A 343 23.13 11.05 99.13
N ALA A 344 23.29 9.73 99.12
CA ALA A 344 23.29 8.92 100.34
C ALA A 344 24.42 9.35 101.30
N GLU A 345 25.61 9.63 100.78
CA GLU A 345 26.73 10.15 101.59
C GLU A 345 26.45 11.55 102.16
N MET A 346 25.83 12.45 101.40
CA MET A 346 25.42 13.76 101.92
C MET A 346 24.38 13.65 103.04
N ASP A 347 23.42 12.73 102.92
CA ASP A 347 22.43 12.46 103.97
C ASP A 347 23.10 11.91 105.25
N LEU A 348 24.14 11.07 105.10
CA LEU A 348 24.95 10.59 106.24
C LEU A 348 25.72 11.75 106.91
N ILE A 349 26.39 12.59 106.11
CA ILE A 349 27.12 13.76 106.62
C ILE A 349 26.15 14.72 107.36
N ALA A 350 24.96 14.96 106.81
CA ALA A 350 23.94 15.81 107.45
C ALA A 350 23.57 15.28 108.84
N LYS A 351 23.40 13.95 108.96
CA LYS A 351 23.10 13.29 110.23
C LYS A 351 24.25 13.41 111.22
N GLU A 352 25.49 13.26 110.77
CA GLU A 352 26.68 13.33 111.63
C GLU A 352 26.97 14.75 112.11
N VAL A 353 26.78 15.76 111.25
CA VAL A 353 26.84 17.18 111.62
C VAL A 353 25.76 17.50 112.67
N SER A 354 24.52 17.05 112.45
CA SER A 354 23.43 17.25 113.41
C SER A 354 23.71 16.58 114.77
N SER A 355 24.24 15.36 114.76
CA SER A 355 24.65 14.67 115.99
C SER A 355 25.79 15.40 116.72
N THR A 356 26.78 15.92 115.98
CA THR A 356 27.90 16.66 116.55
C THR A 356 27.46 17.99 117.15
N ALA A 357 26.54 18.70 116.48
CA ALA A 357 25.94 19.92 117.01
C ALA A 357 25.22 19.66 118.34
N SER A 358 24.44 18.57 118.44
CA SER A 358 23.77 18.19 119.69
C SER A 358 24.76 17.88 120.82
N LEU A 359 25.88 17.23 120.52
CA LEU A 359 26.93 16.92 121.51
C LEU A 359 27.62 18.20 122.00
N MET A 360 27.88 19.16 121.11
CA MET A 360 28.43 20.46 121.48
C MET A 360 27.46 21.26 122.35
N GLU A 361 26.17 21.21 122.07
CA GLU A 361 25.14 21.86 122.90
C GLU A 361 25.08 21.27 124.31
N GLU A 362 25.20 19.94 124.44
CA GLU A 362 25.28 19.26 125.74
C GLU A 362 26.57 19.62 126.49
N LEU A 363 27.71 19.68 125.79
CA LEU A 363 28.98 20.12 126.37
C LEU A 363 28.92 21.57 126.85
N GLY A 364 28.24 22.45 126.10
CA GLY A 364 27.98 23.83 126.50
C GLY A 364 27.21 23.90 127.81
N LYS A 365 26.08 23.18 127.91
CA LYS A 365 25.29 23.06 129.15
C LYS A 365 26.10 22.49 130.32
N GLY A 366 27.01 21.56 130.05
CA GLY A 366 27.94 21.01 131.04
C GLY A 366 28.94 22.06 131.53
N SER A 367 29.51 22.85 130.62
CA SER A 367 30.45 23.93 130.92
C SER A 367 29.80 25.04 131.75
N ASP A 368 28.56 25.41 131.43
CA ASP A 368 27.77 26.40 132.20
C ASP A 368 27.60 25.98 133.66
N LYS A 369 27.23 24.71 133.89
CA LYS A 369 27.13 24.15 135.26
C LYS A 369 28.47 24.17 136.00
N ILE A 370 29.58 23.93 135.31
CA ILE A 370 30.91 24.03 135.93
C ILE A 370 31.20 25.50 136.28
N GLY A 371 30.86 26.44 135.40
CA GLY A 371 30.95 27.88 135.66
C GLY A 371 30.21 28.28 136.94
N ASP A 372 28.95 27.85 137.09
CA ASP A 372 28.14 28.10 138.29
C ASP A 372 28.80 27.54 139.57
N ILE A 373 29.35 26.32 139.51
CA ILE A 373 30.05 25.71 140.65
C ILE A 373 31.31 26.52 141.02
N ILE A 374 32.07 26.99 140.03
CA ILE A 374 33.28 27.78 140.28
C ILE A 374 32.95 29.13 140.93
N LEU A 375 31.84 29.77 140.55
CA LEU A 375 31.34 30.97 141.21
C LEU A 375 31.05 30.70 142.69
N VAL A 376 30.34 29.62 143.01
CA VAL A 376 30.05 29.21 144.39
C VAL A 376 31.35 28.93 145.18
N ILE A 377 32.35 28.28 144.58
CA ILE A 377 33.63 28.02 145.24
C ILE A 377 34.39 29.33 145.50
N ASN A 378 34.38 30.28 144.55
CA ASN A 378 35.00 31.59 144.76
C ASN A 378 34.29 32.36 145.89
N ASP A 379 32.96 32.33 145.94
CA ASP A 379 32.18 32.94 147.02
C ASP A 379 32.51 32.31 148.38
N ILE A 380 32.64 30.98 148.46
CA ILE A 380 33.08 30.28 149.67
C ILE A 380 34.51 30.69 150.06
N ALA A 381 35.43 30.80 149.09
CA ALA A 381 36.80 31.23 149.34
C ALA A 381 36.86 32.67 149.87
N GLU A 382 36.07 33.58 149.31
CA GLU A 382 35.97 34.97 149.78
C GLU A 382 35.35 35.07 151.17
N GLN A 383 34.28 34.31 151.44
CA GLN A 383 33.70 34.18 152.79
C GLN A 383 34.71 33.61 153.79
N THR A 384 35.47 32.59 153.39
CA THR A 384 36.51 31.97 154.24
C THR A 384 37.64 32.95 154.52
N ASN A 385 38.04 33.76 153.53
CA ASN A 385 39.03 34.82 153.69
C ASN A 385 38.55 35.89 154.70
N LEU A 386 37.28 36.30 154.62
CA LEU A 386 36.67 37.25 155.56
C LEU A 386 36.56 36.66 156.98
N LEU A 387 36.15 35.40 157.10
CA LEU A 387 36.09 34.68 158.38
C LEU A 387 37.49 34.55 159.02
N ALA A 388 38.49 34.20 158.22
CA ALA A 388 39.88 34.10 158.65
C ALA A 388 40.45 35.45 159.08
N LEU A 389 40.13 36.53 158.36
CA LEU A 389 40.51 37.89 158.74
C LEU A 389 39.88 38.29 160.08
N ASN A 390 38.58 38.05 160.28
CA ASN A 390 37.90 38.30 161.54
C ASN A 390 38.53 37.49 162.70
N ALA A 391 38.87 36.23 162.45
CA ALA A 391 39.55 35.38 163.43
C ALA A 391 40.97 35.88 163.76
N ALA A 392 41.73 36.36 162.76
CA ALA A 392 43.05 36.93 162.96
C ALA A 392 42.99 38.23 163.79
N ILE A 393 41.99 39.09 163.53
CA ILE A 393 41.73 40.30 164.32
C ILE A 393 41.42 39.95 165.78
N GLU A 394 40.53 38.99 166.03
CA GLU A 394 40.15 38.60 167.39
C GLU A 394 41.30 37.88 168.13
N ALA A 395 42.10 37.09 167.41
CA ALA A 395 43.32 36.47 167.94
C ALA A 395 44.39 37.51 168.33
N ALA A 396 44.56 38.58 167.53
CA ALA A 396 45.42 39.71 167.88
C ALA A 396 44.88 40.47 169.12
N ARG A 397 43.55 40.58 169.25
CA ARG A 397 42.88 41.21 170.40
C ARG A 397 43.07 40.44 171.71
N ALA A 398 43.20 39.12 171.66
CA ALA A 398 43.46 38.25 172.81
C ALA A 398 44.93 38.24 173.29
N GLY A 399 45.84 38.97 172.64
CA GLY A 399 47.24 39.11 173.04
C GLY A 399 48.03 37.79 173.01
N GLU A 400 48.88 37.54 174.02
CA GLU A 400 49.73 36.33 174.08
C GLU A 400 48.93 35.01 174.08
N GLN A 401 47.70 34.99 174.61
CA GLN A 401 46.84 33.78 174.62
C GLN A 401 46.27 33.43 173.24
N GLY A 402 46.17 34.42 172.33
CA GLY A 402 45.62 34.25 170.97
C GLY A 402 46.66 33.89 169.91
N ARG A 403 47.94 33.83 170.26
CA ARG A 403 49.05 33.74 169.30
C ARG A 403 49.04 32.47 168.44
N GLY A 404 48.64 31.32 169.00
CA GLY A 404 48.46 30.09 168.23
C GLY A 404 47.26 30.15 167.26
N PHE A 405 46.17 30.78 167.67
CA PHE A 405 44.99 31.01 166.82
C PHE A 405 45.29 32.01 165.70
N ALA A 406 46.10 33.04 165.95
CA ALA A 406 46.50 34.03 164.93
C ALA A 406 47.27 33.36 163.77
N VAL A 407 48.18 32.44 164.07
CA VAL A 407 48.95 31.70 163.04
C VAL A 407 48.02 30.82 162.18
N VAL A 408 47.07 30.13 162.81
CA VAL A 408 46.09 29.31 162.09
C VAL A 408 45.18 30.19 161.22
N ALA A 409 44.71 31.32 161.75
CA ALA A 409 43.85 32.25 161.02
C ALA A 409 44.57 32.84 159.79
N ASP A 410 45.85 33.23 159.90
CA ASP A 410 46.64 33.71 158.77
C ASP A 410 46.91 32.63 157.72
N GLU A 411 47.09 31.37 158.13
CA GLU A 411 47.27 30.25 157.20
C GLU A 411 45.97 29.93 156.44
N VAL A 412 44.83 29.96 157.14
CA VAL A 412 43.49 29.83 156.51
C VAL A 412 43.23 30.99 155.55
N ARG A 413 43.63 32.22 155.91
CA ARG A 413 43.52 33.42 155.07
C ARG A 413 44.31 33.25 153.77
N LYS A 414 45.59 32.85 153.86
CA LYS A 414 46.42 32.57 152.67
C LYS A 414 45.88 31.43 151.82
N LEU A 415 45.33 30.38 152.43
CA LEU A 415 44.70 29.28 151.70
C LEU A 415 43.47 29.78 150.93
N ALA A 416 42.63 30.58 151.57
CA ALA A 416 41.45 31.19 150.95
C ALA A 416 41.81 32.15 149.80
N GLU A 417 42.84 32.99 149.97
CA GLU A 417 43.39 33.84 148.89
C GLU A 417 43.89 33.00 147.71
N ARG A 418 44.63 31.91 147.97
CA ARG A 418 45.09 30.98 146.92
C ARG A 418 43.92 30.29 146.22
N THR A 419 42.89 29.86 146.96
CA THR A 419 41.69 29.26 146.38
C THR A 419 40.91 30.26 145.51
N SER A 420 40.77 31.52 145.94
CA SER A 420 40.14 32.57 145.12
C SER A 420 40.94 32.86 143.84
N GLN A 421 42.27 32.91 143.93
CA GLN A 421 43.12 33.09 142.75
C GLN A 421 42.97 31.92 141.76
N SER A 422 43.02 30.66 142.24
CA SER A 422 42.84 29.49 141.38
C SER A 422 41.43 29.40 140.78
N THR A 423 40.38 29.78 141.52
CA THR A 423 39.02 29.80 140.98
C THR A 423 38.83 30.88 139.90
N LYS A 424 39.48 32.04 140.03
CA LYS A 424 39.51 33.06 138.95
C LYS A 424 40.21 32.55 137.69
N GLU A 425 41.33 31.86 137.84
CA GLU A 425 42.04 31.23 136.72
C GLU A 425 41.18 30.16 136.04
N ILE A 426 40.53 29.28 136.82
CA ILE A 426 39.62 28.26 136.28
C ILE A 426 38.40 28.91 135.61
N SER A 427 37.83 29.97 136.19
CA SER A 427 36.70 30.71 135.61
C SER A 427 37.06 31.28 134.23
N SER A 428 38.26 31.84 134.08
CA SER A 428 38.78 32.30 132.78
C SER A 428 38.91 31.15 131.76
N MET A 429 39.40 29.99 132.20
CA MET A 429 39.47 28.80 131.34
C MET A 429 38.09 28.30 130.91
N ILE A 430 37.11 28.28 131.83
CA ILE A 430 35.73 27.89 131.53
C ILE A 430 35.08 28.87 130.55
N ALA A 431 35.28 30.18 130.73
CA ALA A 431 34.78 31.19 129.79
C ALA A 431 35.37 30.99 128.37
N SER A 432 36.66 30.65 128.28
CA SER A 432 37.30 30.32 127.00
C SER A 432 36.71 29.04 126.37
N ILE A 433 36.46 27.99 127.19
CA ILE A 433 35.80 26.77 126.72
C ILE A 433 34.38 27.05 126.21
N GLN A 434 33.59 27.84 126.94
CA GLN A 434 32.24 28.25 126.51
C GLN A 434 32.27 29.02 125.18
N ALA A 435 33.21 29.95 125.01
CA ALA A 435 33.38 30.69 123.76
C ALA A 435 33.72 29.75 122.59
N ASN A 436 34.66 28.81 122.78
CA ASN A 436 35.04 27.83 121.76
C ASN A 436 33.88 26.88 121.40
N ILE A 437 33.05 26.50 122.38
CA ILE A 437 31.84 25.68 122.14
C ILE A 437 30.83 26.47 121.30
N ALA A 438 30.61 27.74 121.62
CA ALA A 438 29.70 28.60 120.85
C ALA A 438 30.16 28.75 119.39
N GLU A 439 31.45 28.98 119.17
CA GLU A 439 32.04 29.03 117.82
C GLU A 439 31.89 27.69 117.08
N ALA A 440 32.11 26.56 117.77
CA ALA A 440 31.91 25.23 117.19
C ALA A 440 30.45 24.97 116.79
N ILE A 441 29.47 25.42 117.58
CA ILE A 441 28.04 25.32 117.24
C ILE A 441 27.71 26.15 115.99
N GLU A 442 28.21 27.39 115.90
CA GLU A 442 28.02 28.24 114.72
C GLU A 442 28.63 27.60 113.46
N ALA A 443 29.85 27.04 113.57
CA ALA A 443 30.49 26.32 112.48
C ALA A 443 29.69 25.07 112.04
N MET A 444 29.06 24.36 112.98
CA MET A 444 28.22 23.19 112.67
C MET A 444 26.92 23.59 111.96
N GLU A 445 26.28 24.70 112.31
CA GLU A 445 25.08 25.19 111.61
C GLU A 445 25.44 25.67 110.18
N GLY A 446 26.60 26.30 110.02
CA GLY A 446 27.16 26.61 108.70
C GLY A 446 27.42 25.36 107.87
N ALA A 447 28.07 24.33 108.45
CA ALA A 447 28.30 23.06 107.79
C ALA A 447 27.00 22.38 107.36
N ARG A 448 25.97 22.38 108.21
CA ARG A 448 24.63 21.86 107.88
C ARG A 448 24.04 22.56 106.66
N THR A 449 24.09 23.90 106.62
CA THR A 449 23.60 24.68 105.46
C THR A 449 24.35 24.31 104.17
N HIS A 450 25.66 24.10 104.25
CA HIS A 450 26.45 23.64 103.09
C HIS A 450 26.07 22.24 102.62
N VAL A 451 25.79 21.31 103.54
CA VAL A 451 25.35 19.95 103.20
C VAL A 451 23.95 19.97 102.57
N GLU A 452 23.00 20.74 103.12
CA GLU A 452 21.67 20.92 102.52
C GLU A 452 21.78 21.47 101.08
N GLY A 453 22.65 22.46 100.86
CA GLY A 453 22.95 22.96 99.52
C GLY A 453 23.61 21.92 98.60
N GLY A 454 24.44 21.03 99.16
CA GLY A 454 25.02 19.88 98.45
C GLY A 454 23.96 18.90 97.96
N VAL A 455 23.02 18.51 98.83
CA VAL A 455 21.90 17.62 98.49
C VAL A 455 21.05 18.19 97.34
N VAL A 456 20.74 19.49 97.38
CA VAL A 456 19.99 20.16 96.30
C VAL A 456 20.74 20.07 94.97
N LYS A 457 22.04 20.35 94.95
CA LYS A 457 22.85 20.25 93.72
C LYS A 457 22.95 18.83 93.18
N THR A 458 23.07 17.84 94.06
CA THR A 458 23.10 16.41 93.68
C THR A 458 21.77 15.98 93.06
N ASN A 459 20.63 16.40 93.61
CA ASN A 459 19.31 16.14 93.01
C ASN A 459 19.19 16.77 91.61
N LEU A 460 19.60 18.03 91.44
CA LEU A 460 19.59 18.71 90.13
C LEU A 460 20.48 17.99 89.10
N ALA A 461 21.63 17.46 89.52
CA ALA A 461 22.48 16.66 88.65
C ALA A 461 21.80 15.34 88.23
N GLY A 462 21.06 14.70 89.15
CA GLY A 462 20.27 13.51 88.86
C GLY A 462 19.15 13.77 87.86
N GLU A 463 18.41 14.87 88.02
CA GLU A 463 17.36 15.29 87.07
C GLU A 463 17.94 15.54 85.66
N ALA A 464 19.09 16.22 85.57
CA ALA A 464 19.76 16.46 84.30
C ALA A 464 20.21 15.16 83.61
N LEU A 465 20.72 14.18 84.37
CA LEU A 465 21.06 12.86 83.82
C LEU A 465 19.82 12.10 83.33
N GLY A 466 18.69 12.20 84.04
CA GLY A 466 17.42 11.61 83.63
C GLY A 466 16.89 12.19 82.30
N GLU A 467 17.00 13.51 82.11
CA GLU A 467 16.65 14.15 80.83
C GLU A 467 17.59 13.72 79.70
N ILE A 468 18.90 13.58 79.97
CA ILE A 468 19.85 13.05 78.98
C ILE A 468 19.48 11.60 78.60
N GLU A 469 19.14 10.75 79.57
CA GLU A 469 18.72 9.36 79.29
C GLU A 469 17.52 9.32 78.34
N LYS A 470 16.51 10.18 78.59
CA LYS A 470 15.32 10.29 77.75
C LYS A 470 15.65 10.72 76.32
N LEU A 471 16.44 11.78 76.16
CA LEU A 471 16.87 12.27 74.84
C LEU A 471 17.66 11.22 74.06
N VAL A 472 18.52 10.46 74.73
CA VAL A 472 19.31 9.41 74.07
C VAL A 472 18.40 8.25 73.63
N LYS A 473 17.39 7.87 74.41
CA LYS A 473 16.37 6.88 73.99
C LYS A 473 15.58 7.36 72.76
N GLU A 474 15.24 8.64 72.70
CA GLU A 474 14.60 9.23 71.51
C GLU A 474 15.52 9.16 70.29
N ILE A 475 16.82 9.46 70.45
CA ILE A 475 17.83 9.31 69.38
C ILE A 475 17.91 7.85 68.90
N THR A 476 17.94 6.87 69.81
CA THR A 476 17.92 5.45 69.44
C THR A 476 16.68 5.09 68.62
N SER A 477 15.51 5.58 69.04
CA SER A 477 14.25 5.35 68.31
C SER A 477 14.26 6.00 66.92
N MET A 478 14.77 7.22 66.77
CA MET A 478 14.90 7.88 65.47
C MET A 478 15.89 7.12 64.58
N ASN A 479 16.98 6.61 65.15
CA ASN A 479 17.99 5.87 64.41
C ASN A 479 17.45 4.54 63.84
N ILE A 480 16.54 3.87 64.56
CA ILE A 480 15.80 2.70 64.05
C ILE A 480 14.96 3.08 62.82
N GLN A 481 14.28 4.23 62.84
CA GLN A 481 13.51 4.70 61.69
C GLN A 481 14.41 5.05 60.49
N VAL A 482 15.57 5.68 60.74
CA VAL A 482 16.57 5.95 59.70
C VAL A 482 17.08 4.66 59.09
N ALA A 483 17.36 3.63 59.89
CA ALA A 483 17.77 2.32 59.38
C ALA A 483 16.70 1.68 58.48
N ALA A 484 15.44 1.68 58.93
CA ALA A 484 14.33 1.15 58.13
C ALA A 484 14.13 1.92 56.81
N ALA A 485 14.21 3.25 56.83
CA ALA A 485 14.14 4.07 55.63
C ALA A 485 15.33 3.82 54.69
N THR A 486 16.52 3.55 55.24
CA THR A 486 17.72 3.22 54.46
C THR A 486 17.56 1.86 53.75
N ASP A 487 16.98 0.86 54.41
CA ASP A 487 16.66 -0.44 53.79
C ASP A 487 15.63 -0.30 52.65
N GLU A 488 14.60 0.53 52.83
CA GLU A 488 13.61 0.81 51.79
C GLU A 488 14.23 1.56 50.59
N GLN A 489 15.11 2.53 50.85
CA GLN A 489 15.88 3.21 49.81
C GLN A 489 16.81 2.25 49.04
N ALA A 490 17.42 1.28 49.73
CA ALA A 490 18.26 0.26 49.11
C ALA A 490 17.44 -0.62 48.14
N ALA A 491 16.25 -1.06 48.57
CA ALA A 491 15.34 -1.83 47.73
C ALA A 491 14.88 -1.04 46.50
N THR A 492 14.48 0.22 46.70
CA THR A 492 14.05 1.12 45.61
C THR A 492 15.17 1.37 44.60
N THR A 493 16.40 1.59 45.08
CA THR A 493 17.56 1.82 44.22
C THR A 493 17.90 0.57 43.39
N LYS A 494 17.71 -0.63 43.95
CA LYS A 494 17.85 -1.88 43.21
C LYS A 494 16.81 -2.00 42.10
N GLU A 495 15.54 -1.68 42.37
CA GLU A 495 14.49 -1.67 41.34
C GLU A 495 14.77 -0.64 40.24
N ILE A 496 15.28 0.54 40.60
CA ILE A 496 15.72 1.55 39.63
C ILE A 496 16.81 0.97 38.71
N TYR A 497 17.80 0.27 39.26
CA TYR A 497 18.86 -0.36 38.48
C TYR A 497 18.31 -1.41 37.50
N GLU A 498 17.42 -2.29 37.97
CA GLU A 498 16.76 -3.30 37.12
C GLU A 498 15.91 -2.65 36.02
N ASN A 499 15.22 -1.54 36.31
CA ASN A 499 14.46 -0.76 35.33
C ASN A 499 15.35 -0.13 34.26
N ILE A 500 16.49 0.43 34.65
CA ILE A 500 17.47 1.00 33.72
C ILE A 500 18.00 -0.09 32.78
N GLN A 501 18.32 -1.27 33.31
CA GLN A 501 18.80 -2.37 32.49
C GLN A 501 17.76 -2.85 31.47
N ARG A 502 16.49 -3.01 31.89
CA ARG A 502 15.39 -3.34 30.96
C ARG A 502 15.18 -2.26 29.88
N ALA A 503 15.31 -0.99 30.26
CA ALA A 503 15.20 0.08 29.29
C ALA A 503 16.39 0.10 28.31
N PHE A 504 17.60 -0.37 28.71
CA PHE A 504 18.77 -0.46 27.83
C PHE A 504 18.52 -1.53 26.77
N GLU A 505 18.05 -2.70 27.20
CA GLU A 505 17.65 -3.80 26.31
C GLU A 505 16.58 -3.35 25.32
N THR A 506 15.56 -2.63 25.81
CA THR A 506 14.49 -2.08 24.95
C THR A 506 15.04 -1.05 23.96
N THR A 507 15.96 -0.18 24.40
CA THR A 507 16.55 0.86 23.55
C THR A 507 17.40 0.25 22.43
N GLU A 508 18.19 -0.80 22.72
CA GLU A 508 18.93 -1.53 21.70
C GLU A 508 18.01 -2.30 20.74
N ALA A 509 16.93 -2.92 21.21
CA ALA A 509 15.94 -3.55 20.32
C ALA A 509 15.25 -2.54 19.38
N VAL A 510 14.93 -1.35 19.89
CA VAL A 510 14.37 -0.25 19.09
C VAL A 510 15.39 0.26 18.08
N LYS A 511 16.68 0.36 18.45
CA LYS A 511 17.77 0.71 17.54
C LYS A 511 17.90 -0.28 16.38
N GLU A 512 17.92 -1.57 16.67
CA GLU A 512 17.97 -2.63 15.65
C GLU A 512 16.78 -2.53 14.69
N SER A 513 15.57 -2.37 15.23
CA SER A 513 14.35 -2.19 14.43
C SER A 513 14.41 -0.94 13.55
N THR A 514 14.95 0.15 14.07
CA THR A 514 15.10 1.43 13.34
C THR A 514 16.12 1.31 12.21
N LEU A 515 17.22 0.58 12.41
CA LEU A 515 18.20 0.28 11.37
C LEU A 515 17.60 -0.58 10.26
N ALA A 516 16.84 -1.62 10.60
CA ALA A 516 16.13 -2.44 9.60
C ALA A 516 15.10 -1.63 8.80
N MET A 517 14.44 -0.67 9.46
CA MET A 517 13.50 0.24 8.80
C MET A 517 14.21 1.19 7.83
N TYR A 518 15.38 1.70 8.19
CA TYR A 518 16.23 2.50 7.31
C TYR A 518 16.63 1.73 6.04
N GLU A 519 17.04 0.47 6.17
CA GLU A 519 17.34 -0.39 5.02
C GLU A 519 16.12 -0.62 4.13
N SER A 520 14.95 -0.87 4.73
CA SER A 520 13.69 -1.06 4.00
C SER A 520 13.29 0.19 3.21
N PHE A 521 13.47 1.38 3.78
CA PHE A 521 13.21 2.64 3.07
C PHE A 521 14.18 2.87 1.91
N LYS A 522 15.44 2.49 2.06
CA LYS A 522 16.41 2.53 0.96
C LYS A 522 16.02 1.61 -0.20
N GLU A 523 15.49 0.43 0.10
CA GLU A 523 14.97 -0.49 -0.94
C GLU A 523 13.72 0.08 -1.62
N LEU A 524 12.78 0.63 -0.85
CA LEU A 524 11.59 1.29 -1.39
C LEU A 524 11.94 2.50 -2.27
N ASP A 525 12.94 3.30 -1.88
CA ASP A 525 13.43 4.42 -2.68
C ASP A 525 13.95 3.94 -4.03
N SER A 526 14.78 2.90 -4.03
CA SER A 526 15.28 2.26 -5.26
C SER A 526 14.16 1.71 -6.14
N MET A 527 13.11 1.11 -5.53
CA MET A 527 11.95 0.60 -6.27
C MET A 527 11.14 1.75 -6.89
N SER A 528 10.92 2.83 -6.13
CA SER A 528 10.23 4.03 -6.59
C SER A 528 10.96 4.67 -7.77
N GLU A 529 12.29 4.79 -7.71
CA GLU A 529 13.10 5.29 -8.82
C GLU A 529 12.99 4.40 -10.08
N LYS A 530 12.97 3.08 -9.91
CA LYS A 530 12.79 2.14 -11.03
C LYS A 530 11.41 2.30 -11.67
N LEU A 531 10.35 2.36 -10.87
CA LEU A 531 8.98 2.58 -11.36
C LEU A 531 8.87 3.93 -12.08
N ASN A 532 9.45 5.00 -11.53
CA ASN A 532 9.46 6.30 -12.19
C ASN A 532 10.19 6.26 -13.54
N ARG A 533 11.33 5.56 -13.61
CA ARG A 533 12.07 5.35 -14.88
C ARG A 533 11.28 4.55 -15.92
N GLU A 534 10.50 3.54 -15.51
CA GLU A 534 9.63 2.79 -16.43
C GLU A 534 8.50 3.67 -16.98
N VAL A 535 7.96 4.56 -16.15
CA VAL A 535 6.90 5.49 -16.52
C VAL A 535 7.39 6.61 -17.43
N GLU A 536 8.63 7.08 -17.22
CA GLU A 536 9.27 8.10 -18.06
C GLU A 536 9.46 7.68 -19.52
N GLN A 537 9.40 6.37 -19.82
CA GLN A 537 9.44 5.86 -21.20
C GLN A 537 8.18 6.25 -22.00
N PHE A 538 7.04 6.48 -21.32
CA PHE A 538 5.80 6.90 -21.95
C PHE A 538 5.80 8.40 -22.21
N LYS A 539 5.57 8.82 -23.46
CA LYS A 539 5.42 10.24 -23.78
C LYS A 539 3.96 10.63 -23.57
N LEU A 540 3.71 11.44 -22.55
CA LEU A 540 2.40 11.92 -22.17
C LEU A 540 2.18 13.33 -22.71
N ASN A 541 0.95 13.64 -23.13
CA ASN A 541 0.54 15.00 -23.52
C ASN A 541 -0.68 15.41 -22.71
N GLY A 542 -0.74 16.70 -22.37
CA GLY A 542 -1.85 17.32 -21.66
C GLY A 542 -2.07 16.72 -20.28
N ARG A 543 -1.67 17.43 -19.22
CA ARG A 543 -2.03 17.05 -17.86
C ARG A 543 -3.55 17.21 -17.73
N VAL A 544 -4.29 16.10 -17.79
CA VAL A 544 -5.73 16.12 -17.52
C VAL A 544 -5.86 16.44 -16.04
N LYS A 545 -6.03 17.73 -15.70
CA LYS A 545 -6.34 18.18 -14.34
C LYS A 545 -7.74 17.69 -13.99
N GLU A 546 -7.86 16.43 -13.64
CA GLU A 546 -8.95 16.00 -12.78
C GLU A 546 -8.47 16.26 -11.35
N VAL A 547 -9.06 17.27 -10.71
CA VAL A 547 -8.83 17.58 -9.30
C VAL A 547 -9.46 16.44 -8.49
N ALA A 548 -8.79 15.29 -8.44
CA ALA A 548 -9.02 14.33 -7.38
C ALA A 548 -8.32 14.91 -6.16
N ALA A 549 -9.10 15.48 -5.24
CA ALA A 549 -8.64 15.78 -3.90
C ALA A 549 -8.18 14.46 -3.28
N MET A 550 -6.88 14.15 -3.37
CA MET A 550 -6.26 13.22 -2.44
C MET A 550 -6.51 13.78 -1.04
N PRO A 551 -6.90 12.94 -0.06
CA PRO A 551 -7.07 13.40 1.30
C PRO A 551 -5.75 13.99 1.76
N ALA A 552 -5.79 15.27 2.15
CA ALA A 552 -4.64 15.92 2.76
C ALA A 552 -4.16 15.03 3.91
N SER A 553 -2.86 14.72 3.92
CA SER A 553 -2.23 14.05 5.05
C SER A 553 -2.67 14.75 6.34
N PRO A 554 -3.13 14.01 7.36
CA PRO A 554 -3.49 14.64 8.62
C PRO A 554 -2.24 15.38 9.13
N PRO A 555 -2.38 16.60 9.66
CA PRO A 555 -1.25 17.31 10.23
C PRO A 555 -0.61 16.43 11.30
N PRO A 556 0.73 16.49 11.48
CA PRO A 556 1.39 15.73 12.53
C PRO A 556 0.68 16.04 13.84
N GLY A 557 0.12 15.00 14.46
CA GLY A 557 -0.58 15.10 15.73
C GLY A 557 0.34 15.82 16.71
N LYS A 558 -0.13 16.93 17.28
CA LYS A 558 0.56 17.57 18.39
C LYS A 558 0.82 16.49 19.45
N PRO A 559 2.00 16.45 20.08
CA PRO A 559 2.26 15.51 21.16
C PRO A 559 1.22 15.76 22.25
N GLU A 560 0.29 14.82 22.42
CA GLU A 560 -0.58 14.81 23.58
C GLU A 560 0.34 14.64 24.79
N ALA A 561 0.43 15.70 25.60
CA ALA A 561 0.97 15.62 26.94
C ALA A 561 0.08 14.63 27.71
N ARG A 562 0.48 13.36 27.75
CA ARG A 562 -0.05 12.41 28.72
C ARG A 562 0.30 12.96 30.09
N ALA A 563 -0.74 13.45 30.76
CA ALA A 563 -0.70 13.76 32.17
C ALA A 563 -0.14 12.55 32.91
N ALA A 564 0.94 12.78 33.66
CA ALA A 564 1.40 11.88 34.69
C ALA A 564 0.23 11.63 35.63
N VAL A 565 -0.23 10.38 35.69
CA VAL A 565 -0.99 9.89 36.84
C VAL A 565 0.06 9.46 37.85
N MET A 566 0.09 10.21 38.95
CA MET A 566 0.84 9.94 40.18
C MET A 566 0.58 8.53 40.72
#